data_AF-A0A316L6E9-F1
#
_entry.id   AF-A0A316L6E9-F1
#
_cell.length_a   1.000
_cell.length_b   1.000
_cell.length_c   1.000
_cell.angle_alpha   90.00
_cell.angle_beta   90.00
_cell.angle_gamma   90.00
#
_symmetry.space_group_name_H-M   'P 1'
#
loop_
_entity.id
_entity.type
_entity.pdbx_description
1 polymer ?
#
loop_
_entity_poly.entity_id
_entity_poly.type
_entity_poly.pdbx_seq_one_letter_code
_entity_poly.pdbx_strand_id
1 'polypeptide(L)'
;MYDKAQKLSSTELLSKNISDKSWSAIFLTLNASVNNYAKDTIYLKKLANQITNVTETKLEGTSRLIIWDRIISGDIIFEGKGLVIDNDLFKVGGRANQLLQNLTKKNFGYVSINTTEKELENLKNKWLDYFLNKSVEEYKSTEFQNAKISEISSLNAVEALIISLQDNSAKRLITKNCLKNVYKLDKMPKDKSSSANYCNPDTYTFGYLGMLFGNEKIDETKDSKWWLSFWTKNKDGLTWNKDLGIYEVQK
;
A
#
# COMPACT_ATOMS: atom_id res chain seq x y z
N MET A 1 -10.89 21.71 2.35
CA MET A 1 -10.72 20.89 1.13
C MET A 1 -11.64 19.68 1.17
N TYR A 2 -11.71 18.95 2.29
CA TYR A 2 -12.63 17.83 2.50
C TYR A 2 -14.09 18.16 2.17
N ASP A 3 -14.67 19.19 2.77
CA ASP A 3 -16.10 19.54 2.56
C ASP A 3 -16.44 19.87 1.10
N LYS A 4 -15.46 20.38 0.34
CA LYS A 4 -15.63 20.63 -1.10
C LYS A 4 -15.68 19.32 -1.87
N ALA A 5 -14.82 18.36 -1.53
CA ALA A 5 -14.82 17.04 -2.16
C ALA A 5 -16.13 16.28 -1.91
N GLN A 6 -16.72 16.43 -0.72
CA GLN A 6 -18.00 15.78 -0.39
C GLN A 6 -19.20 16.27 -1.22
N LYS A 7 -19.08 17.41 -1.91
CA LYS A 7 -20.14 17.99 -2.74
C LYS A 7 -20.03 17.62 -4.22
N LEU A 8 -19.02 16.86 -4.61
CA LEU A 8 -18.80 16.48 -6.00
C LEU A 8 -19.86 15.48 -6.48
N SER A 9 -20.31 15.66 -7.71
CA SER A 9 -21.19 14.73 -8.42
C SER A 9 -20.47 13.41 -8.76
N SER A 10 -21.23 12.36 -9.04
CA SER A 10 -20.68 11.08 -9.50
C SER A 10 -19.86 11.23 -10.80
N THR A 11 -20.27 12.09 -11.73
CA THR A 11 -19.52 12.39 -12.96
C THR A 11 -18.17 13.07 -12.66
N GLU A 12 -18.13 14.04 -11.75
CA GLU A 12 -16.88 14.68 -11.33
C GLU A 12 -15.96 13.67 -10.64
N LEU A 13 -16.48 12.82 -9.76
CA LEU A 13 -15.71 11.78 -9.09
C LEU A 13 -15.10 10.78 -10.10
N LEU A 14 -15.85 10.37 -11.13
CA LEU A 14 -15.33 9.51 -12.22
C LEU A 14 -14.19 10.19 -12.98
N SER A 15 -14.30 11.49 -13.26
CA SER A 15 -13.26 12.27 -13.93
C SER A 15 -12.00 12.40 -13.05
N LYS A 16 -12.19 12.62 -11.75
CA LYS A 16 -11.09 12.69 -10.78
C LYS A 16 -10.37 11.35 -10.60
N ASN A 17 -11.11 10.23 -10.63
CA ASN A 17 -10.48 8.90 -10.59
C ASN A 17 -9.43 8.72 -11.70
N ILE A 18 -9.72 9.24 -12.90
CA ILE A 18 -8.84 9.18 -14.06
C ILE A 18 -7.65 10.14 -13.94
N SER A 19 -7.90 11.36 -13.46
CA SER A 19 -6.98 12.49 -13.65
C SER A 19 -6.16 12.90 -12.43
N ASP A 20 -6.56 12.48 -11.22
CA ASP A 20 -5.86 12.87 -9.99
C ASP A 20 -4.44 12.28 -9.93
N LYS A 21 -3.49 13.10 -9.47
CA LYS A 21 -2.05 12.80 -9.45
C LYS A 21 -1.44 12.82 -8.05
N SER A 22 -2.24 13.00 -7.01
CA SER A 22 -1.76 12.98 -5.63
C SER A 22 -2.55 12.01 -4.79
N TRP A 23 -1.88 11.36 -3.84
CA TRP A 23 -2.52 10.47 -2.89
C TRP A 23 -3.65 11.17 -2.12
N SER A 24 -3.44 12.42 -1.71
CA SER A 24 -4.45 13.17 -0.97
C SER A 24 -5.72 13.44 -1.80
N ALA A 25 -5.58 13.73 -3.10
CA ALA A 25 -6.73 13.95 -3.97
C ALA A 25 -7.52 12.64 -4.18
N ILE A 26 -6.82 11.54 -4.43
CA ILE A 26 -7.42 10.20 -4.56
C ILE A 26 -8.14 9.82 -3.27
N PHE A 27 -7.49 9.99 -2.12
CA PHE A 27 -8.10 9.71 -0.82
C PHE A 27 -9.41 10.50 -0.62
N LEU A 28 -9.45 11.77 -1.03
CA LEU A 28 -10.67 12.57 -0.99
C LEU A 28 -11.75 12.05 -1.94
N THR A 29 -11.39 11.62 -3.15
CA THR A 29 -12.31 10.95 -4.08
C THR A 29 -12.85 9.65 -3.50
N LEU A 30 -12.01 8.81 -2.90
CA LEU A 30 -12.43 7.57 -2.22
C LEU A 30 -13.48 7.87 -1.15
N ASN A 31 -13.19 8.81 -0.25
CA ASN A 31 -14.10 9.16 0.84
C ASN A 31 -15.42 9.76 0.34
N ALA A 32 -15.36 10.73 -0.57
CA ALA A 32 -16.56 11.38 -1.11
C ALA A 32 -17.47 10.38 -1.84
N SER A 33 -16.86 9.42 -2.56
CA SER A 33 -17.61 8.36 -3.24
C SER A 33 -18.35 7.48 -2.25
N VAL A 34 -17.63 6.99 -1.22
CA VAL A 34 -18.20 6.09 -0.20
C VAL A 34 -19.33 6.75 0.59
N ASN A 35 -19.16 8.02 0.97
CA ASN A 35 -20.14 8.73 1.79
C ASN A 35 -21.45 9.02 1.06
N ASN A 36 -21.42 9.19 -0.27
CA ASN A 36 -22.55 9.76 -1.01
C ASN A 36 -23.13 8.86 -2.12
N TYR A 37 -22.37 7.88 -2.63
CA TYR A 37 -22.71 7.18 -3.87
C TYR A 37 -22.74 5.65 -3.78
N ALA A 38 -22.74 5.07 -2.57
CA ALA A 38 -22.77 3.62 -2.37
C ALA A 38 -23.96 2.90 -3.04
N LYS A 39 -25.08 3.60 -3.26
CA LYS A 39 -26.31 3.06 -3.88
C LYS A 39 -26.52 3.46 -5.35
N ASP A 40 -25.64 4.28 -5.91
CA ASP A 40 -25.76 4.75 -7.31
C ASP A 40 -25.25 3.69 -8.28
N THR A 41 -26.15 2.86 -8.80
CA THR A 41 -25.81 1.74 -9.71
C THR A 41 -25.21 2.20 -11.04
N ILE A 42 -25.55 3.41 -11.53
CA ILE A 42 -24.97 3.95 -12.76
C ILE A 42 -23.51 4.31 -12.52
N TYR A 43 -23.23 4.96 -11.40
CA TYR A 43 -21.87 5.28 -10.98
C TYR A 43 -21.03 4.01 -10.78
N LEU A 44 -21.55 3.01 -10.08
CA LEU A 44 -20.87 1.73 -9.85
C LEU A 44 -20.52 1.01 -11.17
N LYS A 45 -21.45 0.96 -12.14
CA LYS A 45 -21.18 0.37 -13.46
C LYS A 45 -20.11 1.16 -14.25
N LYS A 46 -20.12 2.49 -14.15
CA LYS A 46 -19.09 3.33 -14.78
C LYS A 46 -17.72 3.12 -14.14
N LEU A 47 -17.65 2.94 -12.82
CA LEU A 47 -16.41 2.55 -12.14
C LEU A 47 -15.93 1.18 -12.60
N ALA A 48 -16.81 0.18 -12.71
CA ALA A 48 -16.42 -1.14 -13.21
C ALA A 48 -15.78 -1.05 -14.60
N ASN A 49 -16.34 -0.24 -15.50
CA ASN A 49 -15.76 0.00 -16.82
C ASN A 49 -14.39 0.71 -16.79
N GLN A 50 -14.04 1.43 -15.73
CA GLN A 50 -12.72 2.03 -15.57
C GLN A 50 -11.65 1.03 -15.11
N ILE A 51 -12.00 -0.19 -14.68
CA ILE A 51 -11.03 -1.21 -14.24
C ILE A 51 -10.03 -1.55 -15.34
N THR A 52 -10.48 -1.60 -16.60
CA THR A 52 -9.61 -1.90 -17.75
C THR A 52 -8.80 -0.69 -18.21
N ASN A 53 -8.92 0.47 -17.55
CA ASN A 53 -8.07 1.62 -17.84
C ASN A 53 -6.70 1.43 -17.18
N VAL A 54 -5.72 1.05 -17.99
CA VAL A 54 -4.32 0.81 -17.60
C VAL A 54 -3.50 2.09 -17.44
N THR A 55 -4.10 3.27 -17.64
CA THR A 55 -3.38 4.55 -17.52
C THR A 55 -2.78 4.68 -16.13
N GLU A 56 -1.48 4.90 -16.08
CA GLU A 56 -0.74 5.20 -14.86
C GLU A 56 -0.61 6.71 -14.67
N THR A 57 -0.89 7.18 -13.47
CA THR A 57 -0.61 8.55 -13.04
C THR A 57 0.27 8.49 -11.81
N LYS A 58 1.53 8.90 -11.97
CA LYS A 58 2.52 8.93 -10.89
C LYS A 58 1.98 9.75 -9.72
N LEU A 59 1.94 9.13 -8.54
CA LEU A 59 1.35 9.75 -7.36
C LEU A 59 2.36 10.56 -6.57
N GLU A 60 1.97 11.80 -6.27
CA GLU A 60 2.65 12.65 -5.31
C GLU A 60 2.12 12.45 -3.88
N GLY A 61 2.96 12.72 -2.88
CA GLY A 61 2.54 12.73 -1.48
C GLY A 61 2.24 11.35 -0.89
N THR A 62 2.99 10.32 -1.30
CA THR A 62 2.77 8.92 -0.93
C THR A 62 3.26 8.53 0.47
N SER A 63 3.71 9.47 1.31
CA SER A 63 4.21 9.19 2.66
C SER A 63 3.18 8.60 3.63
N ARG A 64 1.90 8.54 3.23
CA ARG A 64 0.77 7.94 3.94
C ARG A 64 0.07 6.85 3.13
N LEU A 65 0.73 6.34 2.09
CA LEU A 65 0.24 5.27 1.23
C LEU A 65 1.30 4.16 1.21
N ILE A 66 0.86 2.92 1.42
CA ILE A 66 1.70 1.74 1.29
C ILE A 66 1.07 0.86 0.21
N ILE A 67 1.82 0.64 -0.86
CA ILE A 67 1.53 -0.36 -1.89
C ILE A 67 2.84 -1.11 -2.05
N TRP A 68 2.91 -2.35 -1.55
CA TRP A 68 4.17 -3.10 -1.43
C TRP A 68 4.92 -3.19 -2.75
N ASP A 69 4.23 -3.53 -3.84
CA ASP A 69 4.82 -3.61 -5.18
C ASP A 69 5.40 -2.27 -5.68
N ARG A 70 4.81 -1.14 -5.28
CA ARG A 70 5.33 0.20 -5.62
C ARG A 70 6.52 0.61 -4.77
N ILE A 71 6.71 -0.01 -3.60
CA ILE A 71 7.95 0.13 -2.83
C ILE A 71 9.06 -0.70 -3.48
N ILE A 72 8.74 -1.93 -3.89
CA ILE A 72 9.67 -2.82 -4.60
C ILE A 72 10.14 -2.19 -5.93
N SER A 73 9.23 -1.56 -6.69
CA SER A 73 9.58 -0.85 -7.94
C SER A 73 10.34 0.45 -7.73
N GLY A 74 10.28 1.02 -6.52
CA GLY A 74 10.89 2.31 -6.16
C GLY A 74 10.02 3.55 -6.43
N ASP A 75 8.75 3.39 -6.85
CA ASP A 75 7.79 4.50 -7.02
C ASP A 75 7.36 5.10 -5.66
N ILE A 76 7.34 4.28 -4.62
CA ILE A 76 7.23 4.69 -3.21
C ILE A 76 8.55 4.37 -2.54
N ILE A 77 9.18 5.36 -1.92
CA ILE A 77 10.57 5.22 -1.44
C ILE A 77 10.71 4.63 -0.01
N PHE A 78 9.62 4.46 0.74
CA PHE A 78 9.60 3.79 2.05
C PHE A 78 8.19 3.39 2.48
N GLU A 79 8.05 2.46 3.44
CA GLU A 79 6.77 2.20 4.08
C GLU A 79 6.44 3.37 5.01
N GLY A 80 5.59 4.29 4.54
CA GLY A 80 5.20 5.45 5.31
C GLY A 80 4.38 5.11 6.56
N LYS A 81 3.83 6.13 7.24
CA LYS A 81 2.90 5.95 8.38
C LYS A 81 1.45 5.80 7.87
N GLY A 82 1.29 4.98 6.84
CA GLY A 82 0.18 5.04 5.90
C GLY A 82 -0.79 3.88 5.97
N LEU A 83 -1.76 3.93 5.07
CA LEU A 83 -2.68 2.83 4.83
C LEU A 83 -2.07 1.85 3.83
N VAL A 84 -2.12 0.56 4.15
CA VAL A 84 -1.81 -0.52 3.21
C VAL A 84 -2.97 -0.66 2.25
N ILE A 85 -2.69 -0.57 0.95
CA ILE A 85 -3.66 -0.73 -0.12
C ILE A 85 -3.13 -1.79 -1.09
N ASP A 86 -3.88 -2.86 -1.28
CA ASP A 86 -3.52 -3.95 -2.18
C ASP A 86 -3.70 -3.57 -3.67
N ASN A 87 -4.65 -2.69 -3.97
CA ASN A 87 -4.83 -2.18 -5.33
C ASN A 87 -3.75 -1.15 -5.68
N ASP A 88 -3.23 -1.24 -6.90
CA ASP A 88 -2.30 -0.28 -7.47
C ASP A 88 -3.00 1.04 -7.81
N LEU A 89 -3.03 1.95 -6.82
CA LEU A 89 -3.63 3.27 -6.97
C LEU A 89 -2.88 4.20 -7.92
N PHE A 90 -1.70 3.81 -8.44
CA PHE A 90 -1.06 4.56 -9.52
C PHE A 90 -1.81 4.35 -10.83
N LYS A 91 -2.53 3.24 -11.01
CA LYS A 91 -3.36 2.96 -12.17
C LYS A 91 -4.82 3.37 -11.94
N VAL A 92 -5.46 3.90 -12.98
CA VAL A 92 -6.89 4.26 -12.94
C VAL A 92 -7.74 3.03 -12.58
N GLY A 93 -7.43 1.87 -13.17
CA GLY A 93 -8.14 0.63 -12.89
C GLY A 93 -8.04 0.17 -11.43
N GLY A 94 -6.87 0.35 -10.78
CA GLY A 94 -6.70 0.00 -9.37
C GLY A 94 -7.50 0.90 -8.44
N ARG A 95 -7.58 2.20 -8.73
CA ARG A 95 -8.45 3.11 -7.97
C ARG A 95 -9.94 2.78 -8.16
N ALA A 96 -10.34 2.46 -9.38
CA ALA A 96 -11.71 2.07 -9.68
C ALA A 96 -12.10 0.81 -8.91
N ASN A 97 -11.22 -0.21 -8.90
CA ASN A 97 -11.45 -1.42 -8.13
C ASN A 97 -11.49 -1.14 -6.61
N GLN A 98 -10.59 -0.30 -6.09
CA GLN A 98 -10.60 0.12 -4.68
C GLN A 98 -11.91 0.82 -4.29
N LEU A 99 -12.43 1.70 -5.16
CA LEU A 99 -13.72 2.36 -4.97
C LEU A 99 -14.84 1.33 -4.87
N LEU A 100 -14.89 0.38 -5.81
CA LEU A 100 -15.93 -0.65 -5.84
C LEU A 100 -15.90 -1.53 -4.59
N GLN A 101 -14.71 -1.98 -4.17
CA GLN A 101 -14.55 -2.72 -2.91
C GLN A 101 -15.03 -1.90 -1.71
N ASN A 102 -14.67 -0.62 -1.62
CA ASN A 102 -15.07 0.24 -0.51
C ASN A 102 -16.58 0.51 -0.49
N LEU A 103 -17.20 0.70 -1.65
CA LEU A 103 -18.63 1.03 -1.82
C LEU A 103 -19.53 -0.18 -1.56
N THR A 104 -19.12 -1.36 -1.99
CA THR A 104 -19.95 -2.57 -1.96
C THR A 104 -19.60 -3.53 -0.83
N LYS A 105 -18.42 -3.37 -0.22
CA LYS A 105 -17.83 -4.31 0.75
C LYS A 105 -17.60 -5.70 0.18
N LYS A 106 -17.50 -5.83 -1.15
CA LYS A 106 -17.20 -7.08 -1.86
C LYS A 106 -15.77 -7.08 -2.37
N ASN A 107 -15.16 -8.26 -2.41
CA ASN A 107 -13.83 -8.43 -3.01
C ASN A 107 -13.87 -9.49 -4.11
N PHE A 108 -13.54 -9.10 -5.35
CA PHE A 108 -13.45 -10.02 -6.50
C PHE A 108 -12.02 -10.21 -7.02
N GLY A 109 -11.04 -9.64 -6.34
CA GLY A 109 -9.63 -9.61 -6.69
C GLY A 109 -9.05 -8.20 -6.60
N TYR A 110 -7.76 -8.11 -6.90
CA TYR A 110 -6.98 -6.88 -6.84
C TYR A 110 -6.36 -6.55 -8.19
N VAL A 111 -6.11 -5.25 -8.41
CA VAL A 111 -5.30 -4.77 -9.53
C VAL A 111 -3.92 -4.45 -9.01
N SER A 112 -2.88 -5.12 -9.48
CA SER A 112 -1.48 -4.86 -9.14
C SER A 112 -0.72 -4.19 -10.30
N ILE A 113 0.57 -3.89 -10.06
CA ILE A 113 1.45 -3.37 -11.12
C ILE A 113 1.59 -4.36 -12.29
N ASN A 114 1.43 -5.65 -12.04
CA ASN A 114 1.63 -6.72 -13.01
C ASN A 114 0.32 -7.31 -13.57
N THR A 115 -0.86 -6.82 -13.14
CA THR A 115 -2.13 -7.33 -13.66
C THR A 115 -2.24 -7.12 -15.17
N THR A 116 -2.56 -8.20 -15.87
CA THR A 116 -2.70 -8.25 -17.33
C THR A 116 -4.06 -7.69 -17.79
N GLU A 117 -4.15 -7.27 -19.04
CA GLU A 117 -5.42 -6.80 -19.62
C GLU A 117 -6.54 -7.86 -19.53
N LYS A 118 -6.21 -9.14 -19.73
CA LYS A 118 -7.16 -10.24 -19.59
C LYS A 118 -7.70 -10.36 -18.16
N GLU A 119 -6.83 -10.22 -17.16
CA GLU A 119 -7.25 -10.24 -15.75
C GLU A 119 -8.10 -9.03 -15.40
N LEU A 120 -7.78 -7.83 -15.91
CA LEU A 120 -8.60 -6.63 -15.74
C LEU A 120 -9.99 -6.80 -16.37
N GLU A 121 -10.05 -7.38 -17.57
CA GLU A 121 -11.30 -7.66 -18.26
C GLU A 121 -12.16 -8.66 -17.47
N ASN A 122 -11.54 -9.73 -16.96
CA ASN A 122 -12.21 -10.69 -16.09
C ASN A 122 -12.74 -10.02 -14.80
N LEU A 123 -11.93 -9.17 -14.17
CA LEU A 123 -12.32 -8.46 -12.95
C LEU A 123 -13.47 -7.47 -13.21
N LYS A 124 -13.43 -6.72 -14.31
CA LYS A 124 -14.55 -5.88 -14.76
C LYS A 124 -15.82 -6.71 -14.92
N ASN A 125 -15.75 -7.85 -15.60
CA ASN A 125 -16.91 -8.70 -15.86
C ASN A 125 -17.51 -9.27 -14.57
N LYS A 126 -16.67 -9.67 -13.60
CA LYS A 126 -17.15 -10.06 -12.26
C LYS A 126 -17.96 -8.95 -11.58
N TRP A 127 -17.50 -7.70 -11.63
CA TRP A 127 -18.25 -6.57 -11.08
C TRP A 127 -19.58 -6.33 -11.80
N LEU A 128 -19.58 -6.38 -13.14
CA LEU A 128 -20.80 -6.20 -13.93
C LEU A 128 -21.81 -7.31 -13.66
N ASP A 129 -21.36 -8.56 -13.56
CA ASP A 129 -22.20 -9.71 -13.21
C ASP A 129 -22.80 -9.57 -11.81
N TYR A 130 -22.02 -9.13 -10.83
CA TYR A 130 -22.52 -8.82 -9.49
C TYR A 130 -23.62 -7.75 -9.52
N PHE A 131 -23.44 -6.67 -10.31
CA PHE A 131 -24.47 -5.63 -10.47
C PHE A 131 -25.70 -6.06 -11.28
N LEU A 132 -25.65 -7.22 -11.94
CA LEU A 132 -26.78 -7.89 -12.56
C LEU A 132 -27.43 -8.94 -11.64
N ASN A 133 -27.07 -8.96 -10.36
CA ASN A 133 -27.51 -9.94 -9.36
C ASN A 133 -27.15 -11.39 -9.70
N LYS A 134 -26.09 -11.61 -10.49
CA LYS A 134 -25.53 -12.94 -10.69
C LYS A 134 -24.67 -13.32 -9.49
N SER A 135 -24.57 -14.62 -9.24
CA SER A 135 -23.63 -15.16 -8.24
C SER A 135 -22.20 -15.00 -8.75
N VAL A 136 -21.34 -14.39 -7.93
CA VAL A 136 -19.91 -14.19 -8.22
C VAL A 136 -19.13 -14.61 -6.99
N GLU A 137 -18.14 -15.47 -7.18
CA GLU A 137 -17.27 -15.92 -6.10
C GLU A 137 -16.34 -14.77 -5.63
N GLU A 138 -16.35 -14.52 -4.32
CA GLU A 138 -15.44 -13.54 -3.71
C GLU A 138 -14.03 -14.09 -3.61
N TYR A 139 -13.05 -13.22 -3.83
CA TYR A 139 -11.64 -13.50 -3.68
C TYR A 139 -11.32 -13.73 -2.20
N LYS A 140 -10.66 -14.85 -1.91
CA LYS A 140 -10.17 -15.18 -0.56
C LYS A 140 -8.70 -14.82 -0.45
N SER A 141 -8.41 -13.80 0.35
CA SER A 141 -7.04 -13.40 0.62
C SER A 141 -6.30 -14.45 1.43
N THR A 142 -4.98 -14.52 1.25
CA THR A 142 -4.11 -15.39 2.04
C THR A 142 -4.19 -15.01 3.51
N GLU A 143 -4.45 -15.99 4.37
CA GLU A 143 -4.46 -15.82 5.81
C GLU A 143 -3.09 -16.16 6.40
N PHE A 144 -2.51 -15.22 7.14
CA PHE A 144 -1.28 -15.41 7.90
C PHE A 144 -1.64 -15.71 9.36
N GLN A 145 -1.84 -16.99 9.65
CA GLN A 145 -2.21 -17.45 11.00
C GLN A 145 -1.17 -17.02 12.04
N ASN A 146 -1.66 -16.56 13.19
CA ASN A 146 -0.87 -16.02 14.31
C ASN A 146 0.03 -14.82 13.97
N ALA A 147 -0.14 -14.19 12.80
CA ALA A 147 0.57 -12.96 12.48
C ALA A 147 0.27 -11.87 13.50
N LYS A 148 1.32 -11.18 13.97
CA LYS A 148 1.17 -9.99 14.83
C LYS A 148 0.47 -8.85 14.10
N ILE A 149 0.77 -8.68 12.81
CA ILE A 149 0.17 -7.69 11.90
C ILE A 149 0.04 -8.38 10.54
N SER A 150 -1.18 -8.70 10.13
CA SER A 150 -1.41 -9.49 8.90
C SER A 150 -1.03 -8.71 7.64
N GLU A 151 -1.21 -7.39 7.63
CA GLU A 151 -0.99 -6.51 6.46
C GLU A 151 0.47 -6.42 6.02
N ILE A 152 1.43 -6.74 6.91
CA ILE A 152 2.87 -6.75 6.61
C ILE A 152 3.43 -8.17 6.45
N SER A 153 2.58 -9.20 6.54
CA SER A 153 3.04 -10.59 6.66
C SER A 153 3.31 -11.28 5.33
N SER A 154 3.01 -10.65 4.19
CA SER A 154 3.32 -11.23 2.87
C SER A 154 4.82 -11.16 2.53
N LEU A 155 5.30 -12.07 1.69
CA LEU A 155 6.67 -12.00 1.18
C LEU A 155 6.95 -10.70 0.42
N ASN A 156 5.96 -10.17 -0.31
CA ASN A 156 6.08 -8.85 -0.95
C ASN A 156 6.27 -7.74 0.09
N ALA A 157 5.58 -7.79 1.23
CA ALA A 157 5.80 -6.83 2.30
C ALA A 157 7.20 -6.96 2.90
N VAL A 158 7.69 -8.18 3.14
CA VAL A 158 9.09 -8.41 3.59
C VAL A 158 10.08 -7.80 2.62
N GLU A 159 9.94 -8.10 1.31
CA GLU A 159 10.82 -7.55 0.28
C GLU A 159 10.78 -6.02 0.26
N ALA A 160 9.57 -5.45 0.27
CA ALA A 160 9.36 -4.01 0.29
C ALA A 160 10.01 -3.33 1.51
N LEU A 161 9.90 -3.92 2.70
CA LEU A 161 10.55 -3.42 3.92
C LEU A 161 12.09 -3.47 3.80
N ILE A 162 12.63 -4.52 3.21
CA ILE A 162 14.08 -4.66 3.04
C ILE A 162 14.61 -3.67 1.98
N ILE A 163 13.86 -3.47 0.90
CA ILE A 163 14.16 -2.47 -0.12
C ILE A 163 14.02 -1.06 0.46
N SER A 164 12.98 -0.80 1.25
CA SER A 164 12.78 0.52 1.87
C SER A 164 13.92 0.89 2.80
N LEU A 165 14.55 -0.05 3.51
CA LEU A 165 15.71 0.21 4.38
C LEU A 165 16.95 0.73 3.67
N GLN A 166 17.07 0.56 2.35
CA GLN A 166 18.30 0.90 1.65
C GLN A 166 18.55 2.42 1.61
N ASP A 167 19.82 2.80 1.49
CA ASP A 167 20.20 4.21 1.44
C ASP A 167 19.58 4.90 0.22
N ASN A 168 18.98 6.08 0.44
CA ASN A 168 18.27 6.81 -0.59
C ASN A 168 18.43 8.32 -0.37
N SER A 169 18.84 9.04 -1.41
CA SER A 169 19.08 10.49 -1.34
C SER A 169 17.82 11.29 -1.00
N ALA A 170 16.65 10.89 -1.51
CA ALA A 170 15.38 11.54 -1.21
C ALA A 170 14.97 11.32 0.26
N LYS A 171 15.16 10.11 0.81
CA LYS A 171 14.94 9.84 2.24
C LYS A 171 15.84 10.73 3.11
N ARG A 172 17.13 10.82 2.79
CA ARG A 172 18.07 11.71 3.51
C ARG A 172 17.64 13.16 3.48
N LEU A 173 17.16 13.65 2.33
CA LEU A 173 16.66 15.01 2.20
C LEU A 173 15.41 15.24 3.05
N ILE A 174 14.46 14.29 3.06
CA ILE A 174 13.26 14.34 3.91
C ILE A 174 13.65 14.41 5.39
N THR A 175 14.55 13.53 5.84
CA THR A 175 15.02 13.54 7.24
C THR A 175 15.71 14.85 7.59
N LYS A 176 16.62 15.34 6.75
CA LYS A 176 17.33 16.62 6.97
C LYS A 176 16.35 17.79 7.05
N ASN A 177 15.37 17.85 6.16
CA ASN A 177 14.36 18.91 6.14
C ASN A 177 13.48 18.85 7.39
N CYS A 178 13.05 17.65 7.80
CA CYS A 178 12.27 17.45 9.02
C CYS A 178 13.06 17.91 10.26
N LEU A 179 14.31 17.45 10.42
CA LEU A 179 15.17 17.83 11.54
C LEU A 179 15.36 19.35 11.62
N LYS A 180 15.69 19.98 10.49
CA LYS A 180 15.95 21.43 10.44
C LYS A 180 14.69 22.25 10.68
N ASN A 181 13.56 21.88 10.07
CA ASN A 181 12.36 22.72 10.07
C ASN A 181 11.52 22.52 11.33
N VAL A 182 11.39 21.28 11.80
CA VAL A 182 10.53 20.91 12.95
C VAL A 182 11.32 20.99 14.26
N TYR A 183 12.51 20.42 14.31
CA TYR A 183 13.27 20.25 15.55
C TYR A 183 14.44 21.24 15.71
N LYS A 184 14.74 22.04 14.68
CA LYS A 184 15.89 22.97 14.64
C LYS A 184 17.24 22.26 14.86
N LEU A 185 17.36 21.04 14.34
CA LEU A 185 18.57 20.21 14.44
C LEU A 185 19.23 20.01 13.07
N ASP A 186 20.56 19.93 13.04
CA ASP A 186 21.31 19.62 11.82
C ASP A 186 21.53 18.11 11.60
N LYS A 187 21.50 17.32 12.68
CA LYS A 187 21.76 15.88 12.68
C LYS A 187 20.78 15.16 13.61
N MET A 188 20.55 13.88 13.33
CA MET A 188 19.73 13.02 14.19
C MET A 188 20.41 12.90 15.57
N PRO A 189 19.68 13.09 16.69
CA PRO A 189 20.21 12.85 18.02
C PRO A 189 20.66 11.40 18.21
N LYS A 190 21.69 11.19 19.04
CA LYS A 190 22.08 9.83 19.47
C LYS A 190 21.09 9.22 20.47
N ASP A 191 20.36 10.07 21.18
CA ASP A 191 19.34 9.66 22.14
C ASP A 191 18.13 9.06 21.41
N LYS A 192 17.92 7.76 21.59
CA LYS A 192 16.82 7.00 20.98
C LYS A 192 15.44 7.40 21.54
N SER A 193 15.38 8.05 22.69
CA SER A 193 14.11 8.57 23.24
C SER A 193 13.69 9.91 22.62
N SER A 194 14.57 10.55 21.84
CA SER A 194 14.26 11.81 21.19
C SER A 194 13.09 11.70 20.21
N SER A 195 12.14 12.63 20.31
CA SER A 195 11.04 12.73 19.34
C SER A 195 11.52 13.06 17.93
N ALA A 196 12.73 13.60 17.76
CA ALA A 196 13.34 13.83 16.45
C ALA A 196 13.55 12.54 15.64
N ASN A 197 13.57 11.37 16.29
CA ASN A 197 13.65 10.07 15.61
C ASN A 197 12.47 9.82 14.66
N TYR A 198 11.33 10.48 14.87
CA TYR A 198 10.20 10.43 13.93
C TYR A 198 10.46 11.10 12.57
N CYS A 199 11.58 11.82 12.42
CA CYS A 199 12.07 12.29 11.11
C CYS A 199 12.72 11.19 10.28
N ASN A 200 13.02 10.02 10.86
CA ASN A 200 13.48 8.86 10.10
C ASN A 200 12.28 8.18 9.42
N PRO A 201 12.25 8.12 8.08
CA PRO A 201 11.20 7.38 7.36
C PRO A 201 11.13 5.91 7.78
N ASP A 202 12.26 5.31 8.13
CA ASP A 202 12.42 3.88 8.41
C ASP A 202 12.21 3.55 9.91
N THR A 203 11.49 4.40 10.65
CA THR A 203 11.33 4.29 12.11
C THR A 203 10.80 2.93 12.55
N TYR A 204 9.92 2.32 11.75
CA TYR A 204 9.23 1.08 12.11
C TYR A 204 9.74 -0.16 11.37
N THR A 205 10.48 0.02 10.27
CA THR A 205 10.89 -1.05 9.35
C THR A 205 11.66 -2.17 10.06
N PHE A 206 12.66 -1.82 10.88
CA PHE A 206 13.41 -2.80 11.66
C PHE A 206 12.55 -3.55 12.68
N GLY A 207 11.57 -2.86 13.28
CA GLY A 207 10.61 -3.48 14.19
C GLY A 207 9.73 -4.49 13.47
N TYR A 208 9.21 -4.15 12.29
CA TYR A 208 8.42 -5.04 11.45
C TYR A 208 9.21 -6.26 10.99
N LEU A 209 10.44 -6.08 10.51
CA LEU A 209 11.31 -7.20 10.17
C LEU A 209 11.65 -8.05 11.40
N GLY A 210 11.87 -7.43 12.55
CA GLY A 210 12.04 -8.16 13.82
C GLY A 210 10.84 -9.05 14.14
N MET A 211 9.62 -8.50 14.05
CA MET A 211 8.37 -9.25 14.27
C MET A 211 8.23 -10.43 13.31
N LEU A 212 8.54 -10.24 12.02
CA LEU A 212 8.39 -11.25 10.97
C LEU A 212 9.43 -12.37 11.07
N PHE A 213 10.51 -12.19 11.83
CA PHE A 213 11.59 -13.17 11.98
C PHE A 213 11.90 -13.51 13.45
N GLY A 214 10.92 -13.33 14.35
CA GLY A 214 11.00 -13.76 15.75
C GLY A 214 12.00 -12.99 16.63
N ASN A 215 12.48 -11.82 16.20
CA ASN A 215 13.38 -10.98 17.00
C ASN A 215 12.56 -9.96 17.81
N GLU A 216 12.48 -10.14 19.13
CA GLU A 216 11.73 -9.23 20.02
C GLU A 216 12.41 -7.88 20.26
N LYS A 217 13.73 -7.80 20.02
CA LYS A 217 14.53 -6.59 20.16
C LYS A 217 15.24 -6.28 18.85
N ILE A 218 15.41 -4.98 18.58
CA ILE A 218 16.20 -4.52 17.44
C ILE A 218 17.65 -4.97 17.66
N ASP A 219 18.13 -5.78 16.73
CA ASP A 219 19.52 -6.23 16.66
C ASP A 219 20.31 -5.22 15.83
N GLU A 220 21.14 -4.41 16.50
CA GLU A 220 21.95 -3.38 15.84
C GLU A 220 23.00 -3.94 14.88
N THR A 221 23.29 -5.24 14.95
CA THR A 221 24.21 -5.90 14.01
C THR A 221 23.54 -6.19 12.65
N LYS A 222 22.21 -6.15 12.59
CA LYS A 222 21.41 -6.39 11.38
C LYS A 222 21.04 -5.07 10.71
N ASP A 223 22.05 -4.43 10.11
CA ASP A 223 21.85 -3.19 9.34
C ASP A 223 21.14 -3.44 7.99
N SER A 224 20.90 -2.38 7.22
CA SER A 224 20.22 -2.48 5.93
C SER A 224 20.93 -3.39 4.92
N LYS A 225 22.27 -3.45 4.96
CA LYS A 225 23.07 -4.33 4.09
C LYS A 225 22.92 -5.79 4.50
N TRP A 226 22.91 -6.05 5.80
CA TRP A 226 22.68 -7.39 6.34
C TRP A 226 21.31 -7.92 5.89
N TRP A 227 20.25 -7.11 6.02
CA TRP A 227 18.89 -7.52 5.60
C TRP A 227 18.81 -7.80 4.10
N LEU A 228 19.46 -6.98 3.27
CA LEU A 228 19.51 -7.22 1.83
C LEU A 228 20.25 -8.52 1.48
N SER A 229 21.38 -8.77 2.15
CA SER A 229 22.13 -10.02 1.97
C SER A 229 21.34 -11.23 2.45
N PHE A 230 20.62 -11.11 3.57
CA PHE A 230 19.76 -12.14 4.10
C PHE A 230 18.63 -12.47 3.12
N TRP A 231 17.93 -11.46 2.60
CA TRP A 231 16.87 -11.64 1.61
C TRP A 231 17.37 -12.35 0.36
N THR A 232 18.44 -11.82 -0.23
CA THR A 232 19.03 -12.35 -1.48
C THR A 232 19.40 -13.82 -1.36
N LYS A 233 19.91 -14.24 -0.19
CA LYS A 233 20.33 -15.61 0.05
C LYS A 233 19.16 -16.57 0.33
N ASN A 234 18.13 -16.11 1.03
CA ASN A 234 17.15 -17.01 1.66
C ASN A 234 15.72 -16.90 1.11
N LYS A 235 15.39 -15.88 0.31
CA LYS A 235 13.99 -15.58 -0.08
C LYS A 235 13.21 -16.77 -0.64
N ASP A 236 13.87 -17.62 -1.43
CA ASP A 236 13.22 -18.77 -2.09
C ASP A 236 12.95 -19.94 -1.11
N GLY A 237 13.60 -19.93 0.05
CA GLY A 237 13.44 -20.93 1.11
C GLY A 237 12.67 -20.42 2.33
N LEU A 238 12.06 -19.23 2.26
CA LEU A 238 11.28 -18.69 3.37
C LEU A 238 9.90 -19.33 3.46
N THR A 239 9.54 -19.84 4.63
CA THR A 239 8.21 -20.40 4.90
C THR A 239 7.56 -19.79 6.14
N TRP A 240 6.25 -19.58 6.07
CA TRP A 240 5.46 -19.09 7.19
C TRP A 240 5.23 -20.20 8.23
N ASN A 241 5.77 -20.03 9.43
CA ASN A 241 5.44 -20.85 10.59
C ASN A 241 4.11 -20.35 11.17
N LYS A 242 3.05 -21.14 10.99
CA LYS A 242 1.69 -20.81 11.43
C LYS A 242 1.52 -20.80 12.94
N ASP A 243 2.32 -21.56 13.67
CA ASP A 243 2.23 -21.64 15.14
C ASP A 243 2.88 -20.42 15.78
N LEU A 244 4.01 -19.97 15.23
CA LEU A 244 4.78 -18.84 15.75
C LEU A 244 4.38 -17.49 15.13
N GLY A 245 3.74 -17.50 13.96
CA GLY A 245 3.37 -16.28 13.24
C GLY A 245 4.57 -15.52 12.68
N ILE A 246 5.61 -16.24 12.23
CA ILE A 246 6.87 -15.70 11.71
C ILE A 246 7.37 -16.49 10.49
N TYR A 247 8.33 -15.95 9.77
CA TYR A 247 9.07 -16.67 8.72
C TYR A 247 10.27 -17.41 9.29
N GLU A 248 10.50 -18.60 8.73
CA GLU A 248 11.68 -19.43 8.96
C GLU A 248 12.37 -19.74 7.63
N VAL A 249 13.69 -19.88 7.66
CA VAL A 249 14.46 -20.39 6.53
C VAL A 249 14.38 -21.91 6.57
N GLN A 250 13.85 -22.52 5.51
CA GLN A 250 13.91 -23.98 5.36
C GLN A 250 15.36 -24.46 5.45
N LYS A 251 15.57 -25.43 6.34
CA LYS A 251 16.88 -26.09 6.52
C LYS A 251 17.13 -27.12 5.45
#